data_AF-A0A3S0JGD0-F1
#
_entry.id   AF-A0A3S0JGD0-F1
#
_cell.length_a   1.000
_cell.length_b   1.000
_cell.length_c   1.000
_cell.angle_alpha   90.00
_cell.angle_beta   90.00
_cell.angle_gamma   90.00
#
_symmetry.space_group_name_H-M   'P 1'
#
loop_
_entity.id
_entity.type
_entity.pdbx_description
1 polymer ?
#
loop_
_entity_poly.entity_id
_entity_poly.type
_entity_poly.pdbx_seq_one_letter_code
_entity_poly.pdbx_strand_id
1 'polypeptide(L)'
;MHGINDSGDYKCNLNKYFTTIKKSNFIAFAPFAGFYNKNNNKKLSIDAAQNIVDAIKKSGYNVAQIGGTTEPKLNGAMFVDFTYFKSLQFILGCKCLISTDTGMRWAASAYDFPTIGLDSNEFYGNRISAIQPINKNAIYLDELHVDKISLDKILDSVKLI
;
A
#
# COMPACT_ATOMS: atom_id res chain seq x y z
N MET A 1 13.39 -24.46 27.62
CA MET A 1 12.55 -23.29 27.28
C MET A 1 11.14 -23.80 27.13
N HIS A 2 10.19 -23.24 27.88
CA HIS A 2 8.80 -23.63 27.80
C HIS A 2 8.25 -23.28 26.41
N GLY A 3 7.73 -24.29 25.72
CA GLY A 3 7.04 -24.12 24.44
C GLY A 3 5.85 -23.20 24.64
N ILE A 4 5.98 -21.98 24.12
CA ILE A 4 4.82 -21.14 23.85
C ILE A 4 4.11 -21.86 22.70
N ASN A 5 2.95 -22.46 23.01
CA ASN A 5 2.06 -22.97 21.98
C ASN A 5 1.71 -21.78 21.07
N ASP A 6 2.17 -21.84 19.83
CA ASP A 6 1.88 -20.87 18.79
C ASP A 6 0.35 -20.76 18.63
N SER A 7 -0.24 -19.67 19.11
CA SER A 7 -1.67 -19.48 19.18
C SER A 7 -2.26 -18.93 17.89
N GLY A 8 -1.76 -19.39 16.74
CA GLY A 8 -2.55 -19.67 15.54
C GLY A 8 -3.26 -18.53 14.79
N ASP A 9 -3.18 -17.27 15.23
CA ASP A 9 -3.65 -16.12 14.45
C ASP A 9 -2.70 -14.92 14.59
N TYR A 10 -1.84 -14.76 13.60
CA TYR A 10 -0.90 -13.64 13.50
C TYR A 10 -1.52 -12.39 12.85
N LYS A 11 -2.84 -12.42 12.57
CA LYS A 11 -3.53 -11.27 11.99
C LYS A 11 -3.70 -10.17 13.02
N CYS A 12 -3.28 -8.96 12.66
CA CYS A 12 -3.69 -7.76 13.36
C CYS A 12 -5.15 -7.44 13.01
N ASN A 13 -6.03 -7.32 14.00
CA ASN A 13 -7.44 -6.96 13.80
C ASN A 13 -7.76 -5.68 14.57
N LEU A 14 -8.34 -4.68 13.88
CA LEU A 14 -8.77 -3.43 14.50
C LEU A 14 -10.27 -3.19 14.27
N ASN A 15 -10.96 -2.82 15.35
CA ASN A 15 -12.35 -2.40 15.29
C ASN A 15 -12.43 -0.91 14.90
N LYS A 16 -13.19 -0.60 13.85
CA LYS A 16 -13.39 0.78 13.39
C LYS A 16 -14.30 1.53 14.36
N TYR A 17 -13.76 2.54 15.03
CA TYR A 17 -14.47 3.42 15.98
C TYR A 17 -14.69 4.85 15.44
N PHE A 18 -14.40 5.08 14.16
CA PHE A 18 -14.42 6.39 13.53
C PHE A 18 -15.12 6.37 12.18
N THR A 19 -15.56 7.53 11.72
CA THR A 19 -16.12 7.71 10.37
C THR A 19 -15.02 7.90 9.33
N THR A 20 -15.26 7.43 8.12
CA THR A 20 -14.39 7.62 6.96
C THR A 20 -14.96 8.66 6.01
N ILE A 21 -14.09 9.40 5.33
CA ILE A 21 -14.49 10.34 4.28
C ILE A 21 -14.66 9.52 2.99
N LYS A 22 -15.90 9.27 2.55
CA LYS A 22 -16.14 8.43 1.36
C LYS A 22 -15.57 9.09 0.10
N LYS A 23 -14.65 8.39 -0.55
CA LYS A 23 -13.86 8.79 -1.73
C LYS A 23 -13.69 7.59 -2.67
N SER A 24 -14.78 6.89 -3.00
CA SER A 24 -14.75 5.64 -3.77
C SER A 24 -14.21 5.78 -5.20
N ASN A 25 -14.08 7.00 -5.73
CA ASN A 25 -13.43 7.29 -7.00
C ASN A 25 -11.91 7.56 -6.87
N PHE A 26 -11.34 7.43 -5.68
CA PHE A 26 -9.91 7.53 -5.42
C PHE A 26 -9.28 6.16 -5.16
N ILE A 27 -8.06 5.98 -5.65
CA ILE A 27 -7.12 4.97 -5.19
C ILE A 27 -6.14 5.66 -4.24
N ALA A 28 -6.00 5.13 -3.01
CA ALA A 28 -4.94 5.58 -2.11
C ALA A 28 -3.63 4.93 -2.55
N PHE A 29 -2.55 5.70 -2.58
CA PHE A 29 -1.24 5.22 -3.04
C PHE A 29 -0.15 5.64 -2.07
N ALA A 30 0.49 4.67 -1.43
CA ALA A 30 1.64 4.86 -0.54
C ALA A 30 2.91 4.23 -1.15
N PRO A 31 3.56 4.92 -2.11
CA PRO A 31 4.64 4.35 -2.93
C PRO A 31 5.98 4.24 -2.20
N PHE A 32 6.28 5.14 -1.25
CA PHE A 32 7.63 5.29 -0.70
C PHE A 32 7.74 4.71 0.70
N ALA A 33 8.47 3.61 0.83
CA ALA A 33 8.69 2.98 2.13
C ALA A 33 9.72 3.74 2.99
N GLY A 34 9.41 3.90 4.28
CA GLY A 34 10.32 4.45 5.29
C GLY A 34 10.70 5.92 5.08
N PHE A 35 9.72 6.78 4.77
CA PHE A 35 9.92 8.23 4.58
C PHE A 35 10.92 8.59 3.48
N TYR A 36 10.95 7.79 2.41
CA TYR A 36 11.85 7.96 1.27
C TYR A 36 13.35 7.95 1.66
N ASN A 37 13.84 6.79 2.11
CA ASN A 37 15.29 6.55 2.20
C ASN A 37 15.88 6.29 0.81
N LYS A 38 16.90 7.07 0.40
CA LYS A 38 17.55 6.94 -0.92
C LYS A 38 18.23 5.58 -1.13
N ASN A 39 18.67 4.94 -0.07
CA ASN A 39 19.42 3.68 -0.09
C ASN A 39 18.54 2.44 0.14
N ASN A 40 17.22 2.59 0.06
CA ASN A 40 16.28 1.51 0.34
C ASN A 40 15.76 0.89 -0.96
N ASN A 41 16.05 -0.40 -1.17
CA ASN A 41 15.76 -1.11 -2.41
C ASN A 41 14.32 -1.65 -2.46
N LYS A 42 13.52 -1.46 -1.40
CA LYS A 42 12.11 -1.88 -1.38
C LYS A 42 11.11 -0.81 -1.85
N LYS A 43 11.61 0.36 -2.26
CA LYS A 43 10.76 1.50 -2.66
C LYS A 43 10.61 1.54 -4.17
N LEU A 44 9.50 2.11 -4.63
CA LEU A 44 9.39 2.49 -6.03
C LEU A 44 10.34 3.65 -6.35
N SER A 45 10.97 3.61 -7.52
CA SER A 45 11.53 4.82 -8.10
C SER A 45 10.43 5.85 -8.35
N ILE A 46 10.81 7.13 -8.44
CA ILE A 46 9.86 8.22 -8.71
C ILE A 46 9.17 7.97 -10.06
N ASP A 47 9.93 7.53 -11.08
CA ASP A 47 9.40 7.27 -12.41
C ASP A 47 8.41 6.08 -12.41
N ALA A 48 8.74 4.98 -11.73
CA ALA A 48 7.82 3.85 -11.60
C ALA A 48 6.54 4.26 -10.85
N ALA A 49 6.66 5.03 -9.77
CA ALA A 49 5.51 5.56 -9.04
C ALA A 49 4.66 6.52 -9.90
N GLN A 50 5.29 7.37 -10.72
CA GLN A 50 4.58 8.26 -11.63
C GLN A 50 3.83 7.47 -12.72
N ASN A 51 4.45 6.44 -13.28
CA ASN A 51 3.80 5.57 -14.27
C ASN A 51 2.55 4.89 -13.70
N ILE A 52 2.58 4.47 -12.43
CA ILE A 52 1.42 3.92 -11.74
C ILE A 52 0.32 4.99 -11.60
N VAL A 53 0.67 6.22 -11.20
CA VAL A 53 -0.29 7.33 -11.11
C VAL A 53 -0.98 7.57 -12.45
N ASP A 54 -0.20 7.67 -13.52
CA ASP A 54 -0.71 7.96 -14.86
C ASP A 54 -1.63 6.83 -15.37
N ALA A 55 -1.25 5.57 -15.12
CA ALA A 55 -2.03 4.39 -15.47
C ALA A 55 -3.38 4.33 -14.72
N ILE A 56 -3.38 4.61 -13.42
CA ILE A 56 -4.61 4.65 -12.61
C ILE A 56 -5.54 5.77 -13.10
N LYS A 57 -4.99 6.95 -13.39
CA LYS A 57 -5.76 8.10 -13.91
C LYS A 57 -6.35 7.83 -15.28
N LYS A 58 -5.58 7.23 -16.18
CA LYS A 58 -6.07 6.79 -17.50
C LYS A 58 -7.22 5.78 -17.38
N SER A 59 -7.25 5.01 -16.29
CA SER A 59 -8.32 4.07 -15.96
C SER A 59 -9.56 4.72 -15.32
N GLY A 60 -9.59 6.06 -15.19
CA GLY A 60 -10.76 6.82 -14.72
C GLY A 60 -10.80 7.09 -13.22
N TYR A 61 -9.75 6.73 -12.47
CA TYR A 61 -9.68 6.98 -11.02
C TYR A 61 -8.83 8.21 -10.69
N ASN A 62 -9.13 8.83 -9.56
CA ASN A 62 -8.21 9.80 -8.95
C ASN A 62 -7.17 9.06 -8.09
N VAL A 63 -6.01 9.67 -7.87
CA VAL A 63 -4.99 9.11 -6.99
C VAL A 63 -4.78 10.03 -5.80
N ALA A 64 -4.81 9.47 -4.60
CA ALA A 64 -4.42 10.15 -3.37
C ALA A 64 -3.05 9.61 -2.93
N GLN A 65 -2.00 10.42 -3.07
CA GLN A 65 -0.68 10.07 -2.60
C GLN A 65 -0.64 10.21 -1.07
N ILE A 66 -0.35 9.12 -0.39
CA ILE A 66 -0.15 9.03 1.05
C ILE A 66 1.35 8.93 1.31
N GLY A 67 1.87 9.79 2.19
CA GLY A 67 3.31 9.81 2.50
C GLY A 67 3.70 10.94 3.43
N GLY A 68 4.97 10.98 3.82
CA GLY A 68 5.54 12.10 4.56
C GLY A 68 5.72 13.36 3.70
N THR A 69 5.73 14.54 4.34
CA THR A 69 5.87 15.84 3.67
C THR A 69 7.19 16.04 2.92
N THR A 70 8.21 15.26 3.28
CA THR A 70 9.54 15.26 2.65
C THR A 70 9.65 14.33 1.45
N GLU A 71 8.62 13.53 1.17
CA GLU A 71 8.64 12.59 0.06
C GLU A 71 8.39 13.31 -1.28
N PRO A 72 8.91 12.77 -2.40
CA PRO A 72 8.64 13.33 -3.73
C PRO A 72 7.13 13.38 -4.01
N LYS A 73 6.65 14.52 -4.54
CA LYS A 73 5.25 14.67 -4.93
C LYS A 73 5.08 14.20 -6.37
N LEU A 74 4.13 13.29 -6.59
CA LEU A 74 3.82 12.76 -7.91
C LEU A 74 2.85 13.69 -8.63
N ASN A 75 3.13 13.95 -9.91
CA ASN A 75 2.31 14.82 -10.72
C ASN A 75 0.93 14.21 -10.95
N GLY A 76 -0.12 15.02 -10.78
CA GLY A 76 -1.49 14.59 -11.01
C GLY A 76 -2.11 13.74 -9.89
N ALA A 77 -1.37 13.39 -8.84
CA ALA A 77 -1.90 12.83 -7.61
C ALA A 77 -2.24 13.93 -6.60
N MET A 78 -3.29 13.74 -5.82
CA MET A 78 -3.60 14.60 -4.67
C MET A 78 -2.73 14.18 -3.49
N PHE A 79 -1.78 15.02 -3.08
CA PHE A 79 -0.99 14.73 -1.88
C PHE A 79 -1.83 14.93 -0.61
N VAL A 80 -1.86 13.91 0.24
CA VAL A 80 -2.59 13.92 1.51
C VAL A 80 -1.65 14.34 2.64
N ASP A 81 -1.62 15.64 2.93
CA ASP A 81 -0.83 16.21 4.03
C ASP A 81 -1.61 16.18 5.35
N PHE A 82 -1.77 14.97 5.90
CA PHE A 82 -2.50 14.73 7.14
C PHE A 82 -1.64 14.04 8.18
N THR A 83 -2.11 14.07 9.43
CA THR A 83 -1.59 13.19 10.49
C THR A 83 -1.80 11.74 10.09
N TYR A 84 -0.97 10.83 10.62
CA TYR A 84 -1.04 9.40 10.33
C TYR A 84 -2.48 8.84 10.41
N PHE A 85 -3.19 9.15 11.50
CA PHE A 85 -4.56 8.67 11.70
C PHE A 85 -5.56 9.26 10.69
N LYS A 86 -5.45 10.55 10.35
CA LYS A 86 -6.30 11.17 9.33
C LYS A 86 -6.01 10.60 7.93
N SER A 87 -4.76 10.30 7.62
CA SER A 87 -4.38 9.59 6.38
C SER A 87 -5.04 8.21 6.32
N LEU A 88 -5.05 7.47 7.43
CA LEU A 88 -5.75 6.19 7.51
C LEU A 88 -7.28 6.34 7.33
N GLN A 89 -7.92 7.34 7.94
CA GLN A 89 -9.34 7.64 7.73
C GLN A 89 -9.65 7.96 6.26
N PHE A 90 -8.72 8.63 5.57
CA PHE A 90 -8.83 8.91 4.15
C PHE A 90 -8.65 7.64 3.30
N ILE A 91 -7.61 6.84 3.58
CA ILE A 91 -7.35 5.55 2.92
C ILE A 91 -8.60 4.67 2.98
N LEU A 92 -9.16 4.47 4.17
CA LEU A 92 -10.33 3.62 4.39
C LEU A 92 -11.64 4.15 3.76
N GLY A 93 -11.60 5.36 3.19
CA GLY A 93 -12.67 5.92 2.38
C GLY A 93 -12.48 5.74 0.87
N CYS A 94 -11.29 5.35 0.42
CA CYS A 94 -10.95 5.11 -0.99
C CYS A 94 -11.48 3.75 -1.48
N LYS A 95 -11.29 3.43 -2.77
CA LYS A 95 -11.62 2.11 -3.31
C LYS A 95 -10.69 1.01 -2.79
N CYS A 96 -9.39 1.27 -2.83
CA CYS A 96 -8.35 0.40 -2.27
C CYS A 96 -7.08 1.20 -1.95
N LEU A 97 -6.14 0.55 -1.28
CA LEU A 97 -4.78 1.04 -1.05
C LEU A 97 -3.81 0.29 -1.96
N ILE A 98 -3.00 0.98 -2.76
CA ILE A 98 -1.79 0.43 -3.37
C ILE A 98 -0.60 0.88 -2.53
N SER A 99 0.29 -0.02 -2.13
CA SER A 99 1.44 0.36 -1.30
C SER A 99 2.62 -0.59 -1.43
N THR A 100 3.83 -0.05 -1.31
CA THR A 100 5.00 -0.86 -0.95
C THR A 100 4.92 -1.32 0.51
N ASP A 101 5.96 -1.96 1.06
CA ASP A 101 5.98 -2.31 2.48
C ASP A 101 6.08 -1.06 3.39
N THR A 102 4.92 -0.50 3.73
CA THR A 102 4.73 0.68 4.58
C THR A 102 3.88 0.38 5.81
N GLY A 103 4.00 1.20 6.85
CA GLY A 103 3.10 1.12 8.02
C GLY A 103 1.62 1.33 7.66
N MET A 104 1.33 2.13 6.64
CA MET A 104 -0.04 2.33 6.15
C MET A 104 -0.66 1.04 5.60
N ARG A 105 0.15 0.20 4.94
CA ARG A 105 -0.29 -1.12 4.46
C ARG A 105 -0.73 -2.02 5.61
N TRP A 106 0.06 -2.07 6.68
CA TRP A 106 -0.26 -2.83 7.90
C TRP A 106 -1.51 -2.29 8.57
N ALA A 107 -1.61 -0.96 8.74
CA ALA A 107 -2.76 -0.33 9.36
C ALA A 107 -4.05 -0.56 8.57
N ALA A 108 -4.04 -0.40 7.24
CA ALA A 108 -5.20 -0.65 6.39
C ALA A 108 -5.61 -2.13 6.41
N SER A 109 -4.64 -3.04 6.34
CA SER A 109 -4.88 -4.49 6.39
C SER A 109 -5.51 -4.95 7.70
N ALA A 110 -5.19 -4.29 8.81
CA ALA A 110 -5.81 -4.59 10.10
C ALA A 110 -7.32 -4.29 10.16
N TYR A 111 -7.85 -3.51 9.21
CA TYR A 111 -9.28 -3.28 9.01
C TYR A 111 -9.86 -4.14 7.88
N ASP A 112 -9.15 -5.16 7.40
CA ASP A 112 -9.49 -5.93 6.19
C ASP A 112 -9.74 -5.03 4.97
N PHE A 113 -9.09 -3.86 4.91
CA PHE A 113 -9.32 -2.93 3.81
C PHE A 113 -8.68 -3.46 2.53
N PRO A 114 -9.34 -3.36 1.36
CA PRO A 114 -8.77 -3.85 0.13
C PRO A 114 -7.43 -3.19 -0.19
N THR A 115 -6.40 -4.03 -0.37
CA THR A 115 -5.00 -3.58 -0.41
C THR A 115 -4.23 -4.33 -1.48
N ILE A 116 -3.49 -3.61 -2.32
CA ILE A 116 -2.57 -4.16 -3.30
C ILE A 116 -1.16 -3.86 -2.80
N GLY A 117 -0.45 -4.90 -2.33
CA GLY A 117 0.92 -4.78 -1.87
C GLY A 117 1.92 -4.97 -3.00
N LEU A 118 2.96 -4.14 -3.04
CA LEU A 118 4.05 -4.18 -4.00
C LEU A 118 5.35 -4.51 -3.28
N ASP A 119 5.89 -5.72 -3.47
CA ASP A 119 7.02 -6.22 -2.70
C ASP A 119 8.24 -6.56 -3.58
N SER A 120 9.45 -6.41 -3.01
CA SER A 120 10.72 -6.75 -3.68
C SER A 120 11.31 -8.04 -3.12
N ASN A 121 11.49 -9.03 -3.99
CA ASN A 121 12.15 -10.30 -3.66
C ASN A 121 13.64 -10.12 -3.39
N GLU A 122 14.33 -9.11 -3.93
CA GLU A 122 15.75 -8.89 -3.61
C GLU A 122 15.96 -8.46 -2.16
N PHE A 123 14.97 -7.80 -1.55
CA PHE A 123 15.06 -7.28 -0.19
C PHE A 123 14.65 -8.33 0.83
N TYR A 124 13.54 -9.05 0.56
CA TYR A 124 12.98 -10.02 1.50
C TYR A 124 13.43 -11.47 1.25
N GLY A 125 13.88 -11.78 0.04
CA GLY A 125 14.17 -13.15 -0.38
C GLY A 125 12.98 -14.08 -0.16
N ASN A 126 13.26 -15.25 0.41
CA ASN A 126 12.25 -16.28 0.72
C ASN A 126 11.28 -15.92 1.87
N ARG A 127 11.36 -14.70 2.44
CA ARG A 127 10.54 -14.29 3.60
C ARG A 127 9.39 -13.35 3.23
N ILE A 128 9.15 -13.14 1.94
CA ILE A 128 8.17 -12.16 1.47
C ILE A 128 6.75 -12.43 1.99
N SER A 129 6.35 -13.70 2.04
CA SER A 129 5.05 -14.10 2.59
C SER A 129 4.94 -13.84 4.09
N ALA A 130 6.05 -13.82 4.83
CA ALA A 130 6.08 -13.57 6.26
C ALA A 130 6.00 -12.07 6.62
N ILE A 131 6.24 -11.18 5.65
CA ILE A 131 6.16 -9.72 5.84
C ILE A 131 4.91 -9.10 5.21
N GLN A 132 4.07 -9.92 4.59
CA GLN A 132 2.78 -9.50 4.06
C GLN A 132 1.73 -9.55 5.19
N PRO A 133 0.98 -8.48 5.43
CA PRO A 133 -0.12 -8.51 6.39
C PRO A 133 -1.14 -9.60 6.03
N ILE A 134 -1.69 -10.28 7.02
CA ILE A 134 -2.79 -11.22 6.78
C ILE A 134 -4.07 -10.42 6.55
N ASN A 135 -4.53 -10.38 5.30
CA ASN A 135 -5.74 -9.66 4.90
C ASN A 135 -6.42 -10.40 3.73
N LYS A 136 -7.65 -10.85 3.95
CA LYS A 136 -8.42 -11.62 2.95
C LYS A 136 -8.80 -10.82 1.70
N ASN A 137 -8.77 -9.50 1.80
CA ASN A 137 -9.07 -8.57 0.71
C ASN A 137 -7.79 -8.00 0.08
N ALA A 138 -6.62 -8.55 0.42
CA ALA A 138 -5.36 -8.12 -0.15
C ALA A 138 -4.92 -8.98 -1.34
N ILE A 139 -4.28 -8.33 -2.31
CA ILE A 139 -3.54 -8.96 -3.39
C ILE A 139 -2.10 -8.49 -3.24
N TYR A 140 -1.16 -9.42 -3.09
CA TYR A 140 0.26 -9.10 -3.02
C TYR A 140 0.92 -9.45 -4.36
N LEU A 141 1.64 -8.48 -4.91
CA LEU A 141 2.41 -8.62 -6.15
C LEU A 141 3.88 -8.46 -5.80
N ASP A 142 4.67 -9.48 -6.12
CA ASP A 142 6.11 -9.47 -5.93
C ASP A 142 6.85 -9.70 -7.24
N GLU A 143 8.01 -9.07 -7.34
CA GLU A 143 9.00 -9.25 -8.41
C GLU A 143 10.40 -9.10 -7.81
N LEU A 144 11.43 -9.35 -8.62
CA LEU A 144 12.83 -9.16 -8.17
C LEU A 144 13.05 -7.79 -7.52
N HIS A 145 12.52 -6.72 -8.11
CA HIS A 145 12.49 -5.36 -7.55
C HIS A 145 11.08 -4.78 -7.79
N VAL A 146 10.59 -3.92 -6.88
CA VAL A 146 9.21 -3.37 -6.96
C VAL A 146 8.91 -2.63 -8.27
N ASP A 147 9.88 -1.89 -8.81
CA ASP A 147 9.80 -1.24 -10.14
C ASP A 147 9.52 -2.19 -11.31
N LYS A 148 9.78 -3.50 -11.15
CA LYS A 148 9.55 -4.50 -12.20
C LYS A 148 8.15 -5.07 -12.18
N ILE A 149 7.33 -4.74 -11.19
CA ILE A 149 5.94 -5.17 -11.12
C ILE A 149 5.17 -4.53 -12.28
N SER A 150 4.57 -5.36 -13.14
CA SER A 150 3.84 -4.91 -14.32
C SER A 150 2.67 -4.00 -13.96
N LEU A 151 2.56 -2.87 -14.68
CA LEU A 151 1.41 -1.95 -14.57
C LEU A 151 0.09 -2.65 -14.87
N ASP A 152 0.06 -3.56 -15.84
CA ASP A 152 -1.16 -4.30 -16.19
C ASP A 152 -1.61 -5.18 -15.02
N LYS A 153 -0.68 -5.88 -14.35
CA LYS A 153 -0.99 -6.67 -13.14
C LYS A 153 -1.56 -5.79 -12.02
N ILE A 154 -1.00 -4.59 -11.83
CA ILE A 154 -1.49 -3.63 -10.83
C ILE A 154 -2.92 -3.19 -11.19
N LEU A 155 -3.16 -2.79 -12.44
CA LEU A 155 -4.48 -2.34 -12.89
C LEU A 155 -5.53 -3.44 -12.87
N ASP A 156 -5.17 -4.67 -13.23
CA ASP A 156 -6.08 -5.81 -13.15
C ASP A 156 -6.44 -6.13 -11.69
N SER A 157 -5.47 -6.01 -10.77
CA SER A 157 -5.74 -6.14 -9.33
C SER A 157 -6.72 -5.08 -8.82
N VAL A 158 -6.65 -3.84 -9.34
CA VAL A 158 -7.62 -2.77 -9.01
C VAL A 158 -9.04 -3.11 -9.49
N LYS A 159 -9.19 -3.86 -10.58
CA LYS A 159 -10.51 -4.27 -11.13
C LYS A 159 -11.12 -5.46 -10.36
N LEU A 160 -10.29 -6.33 -9.78
CA LEU A 160 -10.73 -7.49 -9.01
C LEU A 160 -11.25 -7.14 -7.62
N ILE A 161 -10.90 -5.95 -7.12
CA ILE A 161 -11.28 -5.40 -5.82
C ILE A 161 -12.54 -4.52 -5.91
#